data_AF-T1IWR1-F1
#
_entry.id   AF-T1IWR1-F1
#
_cell.length_a   1.000
_cell.length_b   1.000
_cell.length_c   1.000
_cell.angle_alpha   90.00
_cell.angle_beta   90.00
_cell.angle_gamma   90.00
#
_symmetry.space_group_name_H-M   'P 1'
#
loop_
_entity.id
_entity.type
_entity.pdbx_description
1 polymer ?
#
loop_
_entity_poly.entity_id
_entity_poly.type
_entity_poly.pdbx_seq_one_letter_code
_entity_poly.pdbx_strand_id
1 'polypeptide(L)'
;MEVTDVLHRLETRASKASEIIELLDQQIREAKKAAIAQNTLSEEIRLREENALLRAEIEVWKQRLIKAECKNGVKQYHNFCMRTNEPKHTKVSHMSQQIFEKQGKLKESKKANEKHDADNKSTKSGPSDERQVDNKSIKSDSKSIKSDNKSIKSDNKSIKSDNKSIKSDYKSTKSGPSDERQADVSRLDFRVGKIISAKKHPDADSLYVEEVDLGEGKMRTVVSGLVRFVPLEAMQNRAVVLLCNLKPAKMRGVLSEAMVMCASTSEKVEILIPPSAAVPGDRVICEEFLGDPDKELNPKKKIFEQVAPDLKTDEEKRATYKGKLLVIPGKGNIVAESLINVQIK
;
A
#
# COMPACT_ATOMS: atom_id res chain seq x y z
N MET A 1 30.98 -16.87 -50.68
CA MET A 1 31.29 -17.58 -49.42
C MET A 1 31.46 -16.61 -48.23
N GLU A 2 31.98 -15.39 -48.40
CA GLU A 2 32.26 -14.51 -47.26
C GLU A 2 31.01 -13.99 -46.51
N VAL A 3 29.91 -13.70 -47.21
CA VAL A 3 28.68 -13.14 -46.60
C VAL A 3 28.02 -14.10 -45.59
N THR A 4 28.07 -15.41 -45.85
CA THR A 4 27.51 -16.44 -44.96
C THR A 4 28.29 -16.58 -43.65
N ASP A 5 29.61 -16.41 -43.70
CA ASP A 5 30.48 -16.43 -42.50
C ASP A 5 30.21 -15.24 -41.57
N VAL A 6 29.97 -14.05 -42.15
CA VAL A 6 29.63 -12.85 -41.35
C VAL A 6 28.27 -13.02 -40.68
N LEU A 7 27.27 -13.52 -41.39
CA LEU A 7 25.94 -13.82 -40.83
C LEU A 7 26.02 -14.83 -39.68
N HIS A 8 26.73 -15.95 -39.86
CA HIS A 8 26.86 -16.98 -38.83
C HIS A 8 27.60 -16.47 -37.57
N ARG A 9 28.60 -15.59 -37.73
CA ARG A 9 29.28 -14.92 -36.62
C ARG A 9 28.37 -13.94 -35.87
N LEU A 10 27.50 -13.22 -36.57
CA LEU A 10 26.52 -12.31 -35.96
C LEU A 10 25.44 -13.10 -35.20
N GLU A 11 24.91 -14.17 -35.79
CA GLU A 11 23.95 -15.07 -35.16
C GLU A 11 24.53 -15.71 -33.88
N THR A 12 25.76 -16.22 -33.95
CA THR A 12 26.48 -16.76 -32.78
C THR A 12 26.66 -15.72 -31.67
N ARG A 13 26.92 -14.45 -32.02
CA ARG A 13 27.02 -13.34 -31.04
C ARG A 13 25.66 -12.99 -30.45
N ALA A 14 24.60 -13.00 -31.25
CA ALA A 14 23.23 -12.76 -30.78
C ALA A 14 22.78 -13.84 -29.80
N SER A 15 23.00 -15.13 -30.11
CA SER A 15 22.69 -16.24 -29.19
C SER A 15 23.44 -16.12 -27.86
N LYS A 16 24.74 -15.80 -27.88
CA LYS A 16 25.53 -15.57 -26.67
C LYS A 16 25.05 -14.36 -25.87
N ALA A 17 24.61 -13.28 -26.53
CA ALA A 17 24.05 -12.12 -25.85
C ALA A 17 22.73 -12.47 -25.15
N SER A 18 21.84 -13.25 -25.79
CA SER A 18 20.60 -13.73 -25.19
C SER A 18 20.84 -14.62 -23.98
N GLU A 19 21.81 -15.54 -24.05
CA GLU A 19 22.21 -16.41 -22.93
C GLU A 19 22.73 -15.60 -21.73
N ILE A 20 23.56 -14.57 -21.98
CA ILE A 20 24.05 -13.65 -20.93
C ILE A 20 22.89 -12.87 -20.30
N ILE A 21 21.93 -12.39 -21.10
CA ILE A 21 20.75 -11.67 -20.60
C ILE A 21 19.90 -12.58 -19.69
N GLU A 22 19.66 -13.83 -20.09
CA GLU A 22 18.88 -14.79 -19.29
C GLU A 22 19.55 -15.11 -17.95
N LEU A 23 20.88 -15.27 -17.94
CA LEU A 23 21.67 -15.47 -16.73
C LEU A 23 21.63 -14.25 -15.79
N LEU A 24 21.75 -13.03 -16.33
CA LEU A 24 21.64 -11.79 -15.53
C LEU A 24 20.23 -11.61 -14.95
N ASP A 25 19.19 -11.90 -15.73
CA ASP A 25 17.80 -11.90 -15.26
C ASP A 25 17.58 -12.95 -14.16
N GLN A 26 18.19 -14.14 -14.28
CA GLN A 26 18.15 -15.14 -13.22
C GLN A 26 18.83 -14.62 -11.94
N GLN A 27 20.03 -14.04 -12.03
CA GLN A 27 20.73 -13.46 -10.87
C GLN A 27 19.92 -12.33 -10.21
N ILE A 28 19.30 -11.45 -11.00
CA ILE A 28 18.42 -10.38 -10.48
C ILE A 28 17.19 -10.98 -9.79
N ARG A 29 16.56 -12.02 -10.35
CA ARG A 29 15.44 -12.73 -9.71
C ARG A 29 15.85 -13.39 -8.39
N GLU A 30 17.03 -14.01 -8.34
CA GLU A 30 17.57 -14.63 -7.13
C GLU A 30 17.94 -13.61 -6.05
N ALA A 31 18.60 -12.51 -6.41
CA ALA A 31 18.91 -11.40 -5.51
C ALA A 31 17.65 -10.77 -4.92
N LYS A 32 16.60 -10.54 -5.74
CA LYS A 32 15.29 -10.05 -5.27
C LYS A 32 14.63 -11.03 -4.30
N LYS A 33 14.63 -12.33 -4.61
CA LYS A 33 14.10 -13.37 -3.69
C LYS A 33 14.87 -13.40 -2.36
N ALA A 34 16.20 -13.31 -2.41
CA ALA A 34 17.04 -13.31 -1.22
C ALA A 34 16.79 -12.07 -0.33
N ALA A 35 16.66 -10.88 -0.93
CA ALA A 35 16.35 -9.65 -0.20
C ALA A 35 14.97 -9.71 0.48
N ILE A 36 13.94 -10.20 -0.24
CA ILE A 36 12.61 -10.40 0.35
C ILE A 36 12.69 -11.39 1.52
N ALA A 37 13.36 -12.54 1.34
CA ALA A 37 13.51 -13.56 2.38
C ALA A 37 14.24 -13.02 3.63
N GLN A 38 15.30 -12.22 3.45
CA GLN A 38 16.00 -11.56 4.56
C GLN A 38 15.09 -10.60 5.32
N ASN A 39 14.39 -9.71 4.62
CA ASN A 39 13.44 -8.78 5.25
C ASN A 39 12.36 -9.53 6.04
N THR A 40 11.73 -10.56 5.44
CA THR A 40 10.70 -11.35 6.14
C THR A 40 11.24 -12.07 7.37
N LEU A 41 12.49 -12.56 7.34
CA LEU A 41 13.11 -13.24 8.48
C LEU A 41 13.44 -12.24 9.60
N SER A 42 13.95 -11.06 9.27
CA SER A 42 14.20 -9.99 10.24
C SER A 42 12.91 -9.49 10.88
N GLU A 43 11.83 -9.35 10.11
CA GLU A 43 10.50 -9.02 10.64
C GLU A 43 9.95 -10.14 11.54
N GLU A 44 10.08 -11.41 11.15
CA GLU A 44 9.63 -12.56 11.95
C GLU A 44 10.37 -12.65 13.30
N ILE A 45 11.69 -12.41 13.31
CA ILE A 45 12.50 -12.36 14.55
C ILE A 45 12.03 -11.21 15.44
N ARG A 46 11.93 -9.98 14.90
CA ARG A 46 11.47 -8.81 15.66
C ARG A 46 10.08 -9.02 16.27
N LEU A 47 9.15 -9.55 15.48
CA LEU A 47 7.79 -9.85 15.95
C LEU A 47 7.77 -10.93 17.03
N ARG A 48 8.66 -11.93 16.98
CA ARG A 48 8.78 -12.93 18.06
C ARG A 48 9.31 -12.32 19.35
N GLU A 49 10.30 -11.44 19.27
CA GLU A 49 10.86 -10.74 20.44
C GLU A 49 9.82 -9.82 21.09
N GLU A 50 9.13 -9.01 20.29
CA GLU A 50 8.05 -8.13 20.76
C GLU A 50 6.90 -8.93 21.42
N ASN A 51 6.47 -10.03 20.79
CA ASN A 51 5.47 -10.94 21.38
C ASN A 51 5.95 -11.61 22.68
N ALA A 52 7.25 -11.84 22.85
CA ALA A 52 7.81 -12.38 24.09
C ALA A 52 7.80 -11.33 25.22
N LEU A 53 8.17 -10.08 24.90
CA LEU A 53 8.11 -8.95 25.85
C LEU A 53 6.67 -8.67 26.30
N LEU A 54 5.71 -8.57 25.37
CA LEU A 54 4.29 -8.37 25.70
C LEU A 54 3.74 -9.48 26.60
N ARG A 55 4.15 -10.75 26.38
CA ARG A 55 3.78 -11.87 27.26
C ARG A 55 4.37 -11.73 28.66
N ALA A 56 5.61 -11.27 28.79
CA ALA A 56 6.24 -11.03 30.08
C ALA A 56 5.56 -9.87 30.84
N GLU A 57 5.23 -8.77 30.15
CA GLU A 57 4.48 -7.65 30.73
C GLU A 57 3.09 -8.08 31.20
N ILE A 58 2.34 -8.82 30.37
CA ILE A 58 1.04 -9.39 30.77
C ILE A 58 1.16 -10.22 32.04
N GLU A 59 2.22 -11.02 32.20
CA GLU A 59 2.43 -11.83 33.39
C GLU A 59 2.76 -10.97 34.63
N VAL A 60 3.57 -9.92 34.48
CA VAL A 60 3.81 -8.92 35.54
C VAL A 60 2.51 -8.22 35.94
N TRP A 61 1.66 -7.84 34.97
CA TRP A 61 0.38 -7.21 35.22
C TRP A 61 -0.61 -8.14 35.93
N LYS A 62 -0.70 -9.42 35.55
CA LYS A 62 -1.47 -10.42 36.31
C LYS A 62 -0.99 -10.53 37.76
N GLN A 63 0.33 -10.62 37.98
CA GLN A 63 0.88 -10.70 39.34
C GLN A 63 0.58 -9.44 40.16
N ARG A 64 0.61 -8.25 39.54
CA ARG A 64 0.20 -6.98 40.19
C ARG A 64 -1.29 -6.99 40.55
N LEU A 65 -2.15 -7.44 39.61
CA LEU A 65 -3.60 -7.55 39.82
C LEU A 65 -3.92 -8.51 40.97
N ILE A 66 -3.38 -9.72 40.95
CA ILE A 66 -3.55 -10.73 42.01
C ILE A 66 -3.11 -10.17 43.38
N LYS A 67 -1.98 -9.46 43.45
CA LYS A 67 -1.52 -8.81 44.69
C LYS A 67 -2.48 -7.72 45.18
N ALA A 68 -3.08 -6.94 44.28
CA ALA A 68 -4.07 -5.91 44.62
C ALA A 68 -5.39 -6.54 45.09
N GLU A 69 -5.87 -7.59 44.41
CA GLU A 69 -7.08 -8.34 44.78
C GLU A 69 -6.95 -9.00 46.16
N CYS A 70 -5.80 -9.65 46.44
CA CYS A 70 -5.50 -10.21 47.75
C CYS A 70 -5.45 -9.12 48.85
N LYS A 71 -4.89 -7.94 48.56
CA LYS A 71 -4.86 -6.80 49.49
C LYS A 71 -6.27 -6.27 49.80
N ASN A 72 -7.18 -6.36 48.84
CA ASN A 72 -8.59 -5.97 48.98
C ASN A 72 -9.48 -7.09 49.57
N GLY A 73 -8.89 -8.17 50.09
CA GLY A 73 -9.61 -9.25 50.78
C GLY A 73 -10.26 -10.29 49.86
N VAL A 74 -10.02 -10.23 48.54
CA VAL A 74 -10.55 -11.20 47.58
C VAL A 74 -9.77 -12.51 47.71
N LYS A 75 -10.45 -13.61 48.08
CA LYS A 75 -9.85 -14.94 48.11
C LYS A 75 -9.69 -15.48 46.71
N GLN A 76 -8.45 -15.64 46.27
CA GLN A 76 -8.11 -16.28 45.00
C GLN A 76 -8.45 -17.78 45.04
N TYR A 77 -9.46 -18.19 44.28
CA TYR A 77 -9.71 -19.60 44.02
C TYR A 77 -8.73 -20.11 42.96
N HIS A 78 -7.59 -20.63 43.41
CA HIS A 78 -6.70 -21.37 42.52
C HIS A 78 -7.34 -22.71 42.13
N ASN A 79 -7.98 -22.78 40.97
CA ASN A 79 -8.01 -24.03 40.21
C ASN A 79 -8.32 -23.87 38.72
N PHE A 80 -7.59 -24.68 37.94
CA PHE A 80 -7.91 -25.10 36.58
C PHE A 80 -7.79 -24.11 35.40
N CYS A 81 -6.56 -23.65 35.15
CA CYS A 81 -5.99 -23.82 33.79
C CYS A 81 -4.49 -24.10 33.81
N MET A 82 -4.07 -25.10 34.60
CA MET A 82 -2.81 -25.82 34.32
C MET A 82 -3.03 -26.81 33.18
N ARG A 83 -3.37 -26.31 31.99
CA ARG A 83 -2.79 -26.89 30.78
C ARG A 83 -1.46 -26.19 30.59
N THR A 84 -0.43 -26.77 31.20
CA THR A 84 0.91 -26.71 30.63
C THR A 84 0.84 -27.37 29.25
N ASN A 85 0.41 -26.58 28.26
CA ASN A 85 0.88 -26.77 26.90
C ASN A 85 2.37 -26.40 26.93
N GLU A 86 3.18 -27.30 27.49
CA GLU A 86 4.51 -27.53 26.94
C GLU A 86 4.31 -27.59 25.43
N PRO A 87 5.01 -26.75 24.65
CA PRO A 87 4.92 -26.87 23.21
C PRO A 87 5.42 -28.27 22.87
N LYS A 88 4.59 -29.07 22.20
CA LYS A 88 4.97 -30.41 21.68
C LYS A 88 5.95 -30.27 20.51
N HIS A 89 7.09 -29.64 20.77
CA HIS A 89 8.28 -29.53 19.92
C HIS A 89 9.03 -30.85 19.90
N THR A 90 8.38 -31.89 19.38
CA THR A 90 9.03 -33.20 19.14
C THR A 90 8.82 -33.73 17.72
N LYS A 91 8.17 -32.96 16.84
CA LYS A 91 8.13 -33.24 15.38
C LYS A 91 8.53 -32.07 14.47
N VAL A 92 8.63 -30.84 14.99
CA VAL A 92 9.08 -29.67 14.20
C VAL A 92 10.56 -29.34 14.42
N SER A 93 11.11 -29.59 15.62
CA SER A 93 12.52 -29.35 15.93
C SER A 93 13.47 -30.15 15.04
N HIS A 94 13.17 -31.43 14.80
CA HIS A 94 14.01 -32.30 13.98
C HIS A 94 14.03 -31.90 12.50
N MET A 95 12.92 -31.38 11.98
CA MET A 95 12.84 -30.90 10.59
C MET A 95 13.54 -29.53 10.43
N SER A 96 13.50 -28.67 11.46
CA SER A 96 14.23 -27.40 11.48
C SER A 96 15.74 -27.56 11.69
N GLN A 97 16.19 -28.52 12.52
CA GLN A 97 17.61 -28.83 12.70
C GLN A 97 18.26 -29.33 11.40
N GLN A 98 17.57 -30.21 10.65
CA GLN A 98 18.04 -30.66 9.33
C GLN A 98 18.17 -29.55 8.29
N ILE A 99 17.41 -28.45 8.43
CA ILE A 99 17.52 -27.26 7.55
C ILE A 99 18.72 -26.39 7.98
N PHE A 100 18.93 -26.22 9.29
CA PHE A 100 20.05 -25.43 9.83
C PHE A 100 21.42 -26.04 9.47
N GLU A 101 21.58 -27.36 9.62
CA GLU A 101 22.83 -28.06 9.27
C GLU A 101 23.13 -28.04 7.76
N LYS A 102 22.10 -28.13 6.90
CA LYS A 102 22.27 -28.02 5.45
C LYS A 102 22.69 -26.62 5.00
N GLN A 103 22.27 -25.57 5.71
CA GLN A 103 22.67 -24.19 5.40
C GLN A 103 24.05 -23.81 5.95
N GLY A 104 24.49 -24.43 7.05
CA GLY A 104 25.86 -24.27 7.56
C GLY A 104 26.92 -24.73 6.55
N LYS A 105 26.75 -25.94 6.00
CA LYS A 105 27.69 -26.54 5.02
C LYS A 105 27.79 -25.80 3.68
N LEU A 106 26.86 -24.88 3.38
CA LEU A 106 26.89 -24.07 2.15
C LEU A 106 27.64 -22.73 2.31
N LYS A 107 28.09 -22.39 3.53
CA LYS A 107 28.86 -21.16 3.80
C LYS A 107 30.37 -21.39 3.82
N GLU A 108 30.86 -22.60 4.10
CA GLU A 108 32.29 -22.90 4.09
C GLU A 108 32.87 -22.99 2.66
N SER A 109 32.08 -23.43 1.68
CA SER A 109 32.50 -23.54 0.27
C SER A 109 32.62 -22.20 -0.48
N LYS A 110 32.17 -21.08 0.11
CA LYS A 110 32.24 -19.74 -0.52
C LYS A 110 33.42 -18.88 -0.07
N LYS A 111 34.30 -19.39 0.80
CA LYS A 111 35.48 -18.65 1.29
C LYS A 111 36.80 -18.99 0.57
N ALA A 112 36.70 -19.64 -0.59
CA ALA A 112 37.83 -20.09 -1.40
C ALA A 112 37.65 -19.78 -2.89
N ASN A 113 37.34 -18.51 -3.23
CA ASN A 113 37.62 -17.98 -4.58
C ASN A 113 37.64 -16.44 -4.63
N GLU A 114 38.59 -15.83 -3.91
CA GLU A 114 39.04 -14.46 -4.18
C GLU A 114 40.48 -14.51 -4.70
N LYS A 115 40.63 -14.38 -6.02
CA LYS A 115 41.81 -13.85 -6.75
C LYS A 115 41.55 -13.94 -8.25
N HIS A 116 41.30 -12.78 -8.87
CA HIS A 116 42.04 -12.24 -10.03
C HIS A 116 41.22 -11.14 -10.71
N ASP A 117 41.59 -9.89 -10.43
CA ASP A 117 41.36 -8.77 -11.35
C ASP A 117 42.24 -8.94 -12.59
N ALA A 118 41.73 -8.55 -13.77
CA ALA A 118 42.29 -7.44 -14.56
C ALA A 118 41.53 -7.21 -15.89
N ASP A 119 41.61 -5.96 -16.35
CA ASP A 119 41.65 -5.52 -17.75
C ASP A 119 40.37 -5.43 -18.64
N ASN A 120 39.89 -4.17 -18.70
CA ASN A 120 40.01 -3.29 -19.88
C ASN A 120 38.72 -2.90 -20.64
N LYS A 121 38.07 -1.85 -20.14
CA LYS A 121 37.88 -0.53 -20.82
C LYS A 121 37.31 -0.46 -22.26
N SER A 122 36.42 0.53 -22.40
CA SER A 122 36.23 1.46 -23.54
C SER A 122 35.06 1.28 -24.54
N THR A 123 34.20 2.32 -24.52
CA THR A 123 33.56 3.01 -25.68
C THR A 123 32.55 2.27 -26.56
N LYS A 124 31.55 2.90 -27.21
CA LYS A 124 30.76 4.16 -27.12
C LYS A 124 29.86 4.16 -28.39
N SER A 125 28.91 5.10 -28.49
CA SER A 125 28.16 5.54 -29.70
C SER A 125 27.20 4.58 -30.41
N GLY A 126 25.93 5.04 -30.57
CA GLY A 126 25.06 4.68 -31.71
C GLY A 126 25.39 5.54 -32.95
N PRO A 127 24.45 5.88 -33.87
CA PRO A 127 22.97 5.86 -33.74
C PRO A 127 22.20 5.28 -34.97
N SER A 128 20.86 5.42 -34.92
CA SER A 128 19.87 5.63 -36.03
C SER A 128 20.12 5.10 -37.46
N ASP A 129 19.11 4.41 -38.04
CA ASP A 129 18.19 5.09 -38.99
C ASP A 129 17.02 4.22 -39.51
N GLU A 130 16.01 4.91 -40.06
CA GLU A 130 14.76 4.39 -40.60
C GLU A 130 14.89 3.81 -42.04
N ARG A 131 13.95 2.94 -42.44
CA ARG A 131 13.23 3.14 -43.72
C ARG A 131 11.94 2.31 -43.90
N GLN A 132 10.92 3.00 -44.43
CA GLN A 132 9.72 2.45 -45.07
C GLN A 132 10.06 1.89 -46.47
N VAL A 133 9.24 0.97 -47.03
CA VAL A 133 8.65 1.10 -48.39
C VAL A 133 7.30 0.35 -48.48
N ASP A 134 6.38 0.99 -49.21
CA ASP A 134 5.07 0.65 -49.79
C ASP A 134 4.90 -0.67 -50.61
N ASN A 135 3.76 -1.04 -51.23
CA ASN A 135 2.29 -0.88 -51.03
C ASN A 135 1.56 -1.20 -52.36
N LYS A 136 0.61 -2.16 -52.39
CA LYS A 136 -0.61 -2.25 -53.27
C LYS A 136 -1.08 -3.68 -53.56
N SER A 137 -2.37 -3.94 -53.27
CA SER A 137 -3.35 -4.23 -54.32
C SER A 137 -4.78 -4.04 -53.76
N ILE A 138 -5.67 -3.42 -54.54
CA ILE A 138 -7.08 -3.17 -54.15
C ILE A 138 -7.96 -3.40 -55.39
N LYS A 139 -8.97 -4.26 -55.28
CA LYS A 139 -10.39 -4.05 -55.68
C LYS A 139 -11.18 -5.36 -55.83
N SER A 140 -11.85 -5.76 -54.75
CA SER A 140 -13.06 -6.59 -54.69
C SER A 140 -13.58 -6.63 -53.24
N ASP A 141 -14.88 -6.76 -52.95
CA ASP A 141 -16.05 -6.39 -53.75
C ASP A 141 -17.08 -5.64 -52.88
N SER A 142 -17.80 -4.70 -53.47
CA SER A 142 -18.80 -3.86 -52.79
C SER A 142 -20.21 -4.47 -52.85
N LYS A 143 -20.44 -5.60 -52.16
CA LYS A 143 -21.80 -6.23 -52.12
C LYS A 143 -22.10 -7.17 -50.93
N SER A 144 -21.64 -6.87 -49.71
CA SER A 144 -22.04 -7.62 -48.49
C SER A 144 -22.71 -6.78 -47.38
N ILE A 145 -22.58 -5.45 -47.41
CA ILE A 145 -23.10 -4.57 -46.35
C ILE A 145 -24.62 -4.34 -46.52
N LYS A 146 -25.44 -5.36 -46.20
CA LYS A 146 -26.90 -5.18 -45.94
C LYS A 146 -27.62 -6.37 -45.28
N SER A 147 -27.03 -7.55 -45.12
CA SER A 147 -27.67 -8.72 -44.49
C SER A 147 -27.44 -8.84 -42.97
N ASP A 148 -26.29 -8.39 -42.48
CA ASP A 148 -25.80 -8.83 -41.15
C ASP A 148 -26.37 -7.97 -39.99
N ASN A 149 -27.08 -6.90 -40.32
CA ASN A 149 -27.69 -5.98 -39.35
C ASN A 149 -29.02 -6.48 -38.77
N LYS A 150 -29.33 -7.78 -38.94
CA LYS A 150 -30.59 -8.41 -38.47
C LYS A 150 -30.39 -9.54 -37.44
N SER A 151 -29.21 -10.15 -37.34
CA SER A 151 -28.87 -11.12 -36.27
C SER A 151 -28.51 -10.46 -34.94
N ILE A 152 -27.87 -9.29 -34.97
CA ILE A 152 -27.39 -8.56 -33.75
C ILE A 152 -28.55 -8.13 -32.81
N LYS A 153 -29.82 -8.20 -33.25
CA LYS A 153 -31.01 -7.87 -32.46
C LYS A 153 -31.65 -9.03 -31.69
N SER A 154 -31.37 -10.30 -32.02
CA SER A 154 -31.86 -11.44 -31.22
C SER A 154 -30.99 -11.67 -29.98
N ASP A 155 -29.68 -11.55 -30.13
CA ASP A 155 -28.72 -12.04 -29.12
C ASP A 155 -28.57 -11.04 -27.95
N ASN A 156 -28.88 -9.77 -28.19
CA ASN A 156 -28.99 -8.74 -27.14
C ASN A 156 -30.18 -8.94 -26.18
N LYS A 157 -31.03 -9.95 -26.39
CA LYS A 157 -32.18 -10.26 -25.51
C LYS A 157 -31.92 -11.41 -24.53
N SER A 158 -31.03 -12.35 -24.85
CA SER A 158 -30.60 -13.42 -23.92
C SER A 158 -29.54 -12.91 -22.92
N ILE A 159 -28.62 -12.04 -23.35
CA ILE A 159 -27.57 -11.45 -22.47
C ILE A 159 -28.17 -10.67 -21.26
N LYS A 160 -29.47 -10.30 -21.33
CA LYS A 160 -30.19 -9.61 -20.25
C LYS A 160 -30.82 -10.52 -19.18
N SER A 161 -31.05 -11.81 -19.44
CA SER A 161 -31.52 -12.76 -18.41
C SER A 161 -30.36 -13.22 -17.52
N ASP A 162 -29.22 -13.50 -18.12
CA ASP A 162 -28.12 -14.21 -17.44
C ASP A 162 -27.28 -13.25 -16.57
N ASN A 163 -27.26 -11.96 -16.93
CA ASN A 163 -26.74 -10.88 -16.08
C ASN A 163 -27.59 -10.61 -14.82
N LYS A 164 -28.73 -11.29 -14.65
CA LYS A 164 -29.60 -11.17 -13.47
C LYS A 164 -29.35 -12.27 -12.43
N SER A 165 -28.94 -13.47 -12.85
CA SER A 165 -28.52 -14.58 -11.97
C SER A 165 -27.08 -14.41 -11.47
N ILE A 166 -26.14 -13.96 -12.32
CA ILE A 166 -24.75 -13.65 -11.89
C ILE A 166 -24.72 -12.57 -10.78
N LYS A 167 -25.78 -11.76 -10.68
CA LYS A 167 -25.94 -10.66 -9.71
C LYS A 167 -26.46 -11.09 -8.33
N SER A 168 -27.03 -12.30 -8.18
CA SER A 168 -27.38 -12.85 -6.86
C SER A 168 -26.17 -13.49 -6.19
N ASP A 169 -25.35 -14.19 -6.94
CA ASP A 169 -24.37 -15.12 -6.37
C ASP A 169 -23.07 -14.41 -5.97
N TYR A 170 -22.70 -13.35 -6.70
CA TYR A 170 -21.58 -12.47 -6.33
C TYR A 170 -21.84 -11.65 -5.05
N LYS A 171 -23.06 -11.72 -4.49
CA LYS A 171 -23.44 -11.02 -3.26
C LYS A 171 -23.21 -11.85 -1.98
N SER A 172 -22.79 -13.11 -2.11
CA SER A 172 -22.67 -14.08 -1.01
C SER A 172 -21.27 -14.24 -0.40
N THR A 173 -20.23 -13.64 -1.00
CA THR A 173 -18.81 -14.01 -0.71
C THR A 173 -17.88 -12.87 -0.26
N LYS A 174 -18.42 -11.70 0.13
CA LYS A 174 -17.62 -10.55 0.61
C LYS A 174 -18.18 -9.82 1.83
N SER A 175 -18.64 -10.56 2.84
CA SER A 175 -18.84 -10.04 4.20
C SER A 175 -17.83 -10.70 5.15
N GLY A 176 -16.62 -10.12 5.23
CA GLY A 176 -15.76 -10.33 6.40
C GLY A 176 -16.37 -9.64 7.64
N PRO A 177 -15.89 -9.94 8.86
CA PRO A 177 -16.53 -9.54 10.12
C PRO A 177 -16.39 -8.05 10.49
N SER A 178 -16.09 -7.16 9.54
CA SER A 178 -15.91 -5.72 9.74
C SER A 178 -17.22 -4.93 9.92
N ASP A 179 -18.37 -5.59 9.79
CA ASP A 179 -19.60 -4.91 9.40
C ASP A 179 -20.46 -4.38 10.56
N GLU A 180 -20.21 -4.82 11.79
CA GLU A 180 -20.95 -4.44 13.03
C GLU A 180 -20.16 -3.56 14.01
N ARG A 181 -18.89 -3.23 13.73
CA ARG A 181 -18.09 -2.34 14.59
C ARG A 181 -18.73 -0.93 14.68
N GLN A 182 -18.65 -0.29 15.85
CA GLN A 182 -19.11 1.09 16.02
C GLN A 182 -18.42 2.03 15.01
N ALA A 183 -19.12 3.09 14.58
CA ALA A 183 -18.52 4.12 13.75
C ALA A 183 -17.59 5.01 14.61
N ASP A 184 -16.30 4.73 14.56
CA ASP A 184 -15.25 5.50 15.22
C ASP A 184 -14.04 5.72 14.29
N VAL A 185 -13.06 6.48 14.77
CA VAL A 185 -11.87 6.86 14.02
C VAL A 185 -10.96 5.68 13.67
N SER A 186 -11.02 4.55 14.40
CA SER A 186 -10.17 3.37 14.14
C SER A 186 -10.47 2.72 12.79
N ARG A 187 -11.70 2.89 12.29
CA ARG A 187 -12.15 2.40 10.98
C ARG A 187 -11.59 3.19 9.79
N LEU A 188 -11.10 4.41 10.02
CA LEU A 188 -10.56 5.29 8.99
C LEU A 188 -9.06 5.02 8.78
N ASP A 189 -8.62 4.86 7.54
CA ASP A 189 -7.20 4.67 7.21
C ASP A 189 -6.53 6.03 6.96
N PHE A 190 -6.13 6.70 8.04
CA PHE A 190 -5.35 7.93 7.96
C PHE A 190 -3.86 7.62 7.86
N ARG A 191 -3.21 8.16 6.81
CA ARG A 191 -1.76 8.02 6.60
C ARG A 191 -1.11 9.32 6.21
N VAL A 192 0.19 9.42 6.47
CA VAL A 192 1.01 10.47 5.86
C VAL A 192 1.33 10.11 4.43
N GLY A 193 1.18 11.08 3.54
CA GLY A 193 1.72 11.03 2.18
C GLY A 193 2.54 12.28 1.86
N LYS A 194 3.27 12.22 0.76
CA LYS A 194 4.01 13.35 0.21
C LYS A 194 3.51 13.66 -1.19
N ILE A 195 3.00 14.88 -1.40
CA ILE A 195 2.62 15.37 -2.72
C ILE A 195 3.90 15.53 -3.54
N ILE A 196 4.12 14.67 -4.53
CA ILE A 196 5.29 14.71 -5.41
C ILE A 196 5.13 15.78 -6.49
N SER A 197 3.92 15.90 -7.04
CA SER A 197 3.55 17.02 -7.89
C SER A 197 2.08 17.37 -7.74
N ALA A 198 1.76 18.66 -7.81
CA ALA A 198 0.40 19.16 -7.95
C ALA A 198 0.26 19.97 -9.25
N LYS A 199 -0.90 19.90 -9.90
CA LYS A 199 -1.24 20.66 -11.11
C LYS A 199 -2.70 21.12 -11.02
N LYS A 200 -3.08 22.21 -11.70
CA LYS A 200 -4.51 22.57 -11.84
C LYS A 200 -5.24 21.50 -12.65
N HIS A 201 -6.47 21.18 -12.27
CA HIS A 201 -7.31 20.23 -12.99
C HIS A 201 -7.69 20.82 -14.37
N PRO A 202 -7.58 20.06 -15.48
CA PRO A 202 -7.84 20.59 -16.82
C PRO A 202 -9.26 21.15 -17.00
N ASP A 203 -10.27 20.42 -16.50
CA ASP A 203 -11.68 20.80 -16.64
C ASP A 203 -12.29 21.48 -15.38
N ALA A 204 -11.48 22.00 -14.44
CA ALA A 204 -12.00 22.57 -13.20
C ALA A 204 -11.06 23.55 -12.47
N ASP A 205 -11.35 24.84 -12.55
CA ASP A 205 -10.55 25.93 -11.94
C ASP A 205 -10.42 25.87 -10.41
N SER A 206 -11.34 25.19 -9.73
CA SER A 206 -11.34 25.06 -8.26
C SER A 206 -10.59 23.82 -7.76
N LEU A 207 -10.09 22.95 -8.64
CA LEU A 207 -9.48 21.67 -8.28
C LEU A 207 -8.00 21.62 -8.67
N TYR A 208 -7.20 21.03 -7.79
CA TYR A 208 -5.88 20.51 -8.14
C TYR A 208 -5.98 19.00 -8.40
N VAL A 209 -5.01 18.48 -9.14
CA VAL A 209 -4.72 17.05 -9.28
C VAL A 209 -3.32 16.85 -8.70
N GLU A 210 -3.23 16.04 -7.66
CA GLU A 210 -1.97 15.71 -6.98
C GLU A 210 -1.56 14.26 -7.27
N GLU A 211 -0.28 14.06 -7.54
CA GLU A 211 0.36 12.74 -7.49
C GLU A 211 1.05 12.60 -6.13
N VAL A 212 0.59 11.65 -5.32
CA VAL A 212 0.99 11.50 -3.91
C VAL A 212 1.65 10.16 -3.67
N ASP A 213 2.84 10.20 -3.05
CA ASP A 213 3.49 9.03 -2.48
C ASP A 213 2.90 8.70 -1.11
N LEU A 214 2.56 7.42 -0.89
CA LEU A 214 2.07 6.84 0.37
C LEU A 214 2.96 5.70 0.88
N GLY A 215 4.17 5.54 0.34
CA GLY A 215 5.07 4.43 0.68
C GLY A 215 4.63 3.07 0.10
N GLU A 216 3.59 3.04 -0.74
CA GLU A 216 3.01 1.80 -1.31
C GLU A 216 3.77 1.28 -2.55
N GLY A 217 4.87 1.93 -2.95
CA GLY A 217 5.60 1.63 -4.20
C GLY A 217 4.89 2.09 -5.48
N LYS A 218 3.69 2.69 -5.37
CA LYS A 218 2.97 3.40 -6.43
C LYS A 218 2.57 4.79 -5.95
N MET A 219 2.48 5.75 -6.88
CA MET A 219 1.78 7.01 -6.60
C MET A 219 0.27 6.77 -6.61
N ARG A 220 -0.46 7.57 -5.85
CA ARG A 220 -1.93 7.68 -5.96
C ARG A 220 -2.30 9.06 -6.51
N THR A 221 -3.26 9.08 -7.43
CA THR A 221 -3.87 10.34 -7.89
C THR A 221 -4.90 10.82 -6.86
N VAL A 222 -4.77 12.06 -6.44
CA VAL A 222 -5.70 12.76 -5.53
C VAL A 222 -6.23 14.01 -6.24
N VAL A 223 -7.46 14.42 -5.91
CA VAL A 223 -8.10 15.62 -6.45
C VAL A 223 -8.60 16.48 -5.30
N SER A 224 -7.91 17.57 -4.98
CA SER A 224 -8.27 18.46 -3.88
C SER A 224 -8.95 19.76 -4.32
N GLY A 225 -9.83 20.30 -3.48
CA GLY A 225 -10.54 21.58 -3.70
C GLY A 225 -9.75 22.82 -3.25
N LEU A 226 -8.41 22.78 -3.27
CA LEU A 226 -7.57 23.71 -2.53
C LEU A 226 -7.10 24.95 -3.31
N VAL A 227 -7.47 25.09 -4.60
CA VAL A 227 -6.94 26.17 -5.49
C VAL A 227 -7.17 27.58 -4.96
N ARG A 228 -8.26 27.81 -4.21
CA ARG A 228 -8.59 29.12 -3.62
C ARG A 228 -7.92 29.41 -2.28
N PHE A 229 -7.30 28.40 -1.66
CA PHE A 229 -6.80 28.45 -0.29
C PHE A 229 -5.29 28.24 -0.19
N VAL A 230 -4.72 27.42 -1.08
CA VAL A 230 -3.29 27.08 -1.08
C VAL A 230 -2.70 27.34 -2.47
N PRO A 231 -1.64 28.16 -2.59
CA PRO A 231 -0.99 28.39 -3.88
C PRO A 231 -0.28 27.11 -4.35
N LEU A 232 -0.21 26.95 -5.68
CA LEU A 232 0.33 25.75 -6.33
C LEU A 232 1.75 25.40 -5.89
N GLU A 233 2.57 26.40 -5.57
CA GLU A 233 3.94 26.25 -5.08
C GLU A 233 3.97 25.60 -3.68
N ALA A 234 3.07 26.00 -2.79
CA ALA A 234 2.94 25.45 -1.44
C ALA A 234 2.25 24.06 -1.40
N MET A 235 1.88 23.52 -2.56
CA MET A 235 1.44 22.13 -2.71
C MET A 235 2.60 21.19 -3.11
N GLN A 236 3.66 21.70 -3.76
CA GLN A 236 4.75 20.86 -4.25
C GLN A 236 5.60 20.32 -3.10
N ASN A 237 5.97 19.03 -3.16
CA ASN A 237 6.80 18.34 -2.16
C ASN A 237 6.26 18.37 -0.72
N ARG A 238 4.98 18.75 -0.51
CA ARG A 238 4.38 18.90 0.83
C ARG A 238 4.01 17.56 1.44
N ALA A 239 4.39 17.36 2.70
CA ALA A 239 3.88 16.27 3.53
C ALA A 239 2.46 16.61 4.01
N VAL A 240 1.54 15.65 3.90
CA VAL A 240 0.11 15.82 4.17
C VAL A 240 -0.46 14.58 4.87
N VAL A 241 -1.58 14.75 5.56
CA VAL A 241 -2.38 13.62 6.08
C VAL A 241 -3.52 13.31 5.11
N LEU A 242 -3.72 12.03 4.80
CA LEU A 242 -4.65 11.54 3.79
C LEU A 242 -5.56 10.45 4.36
N LEU A 243 -6.85 10.51 4.03
CA LEU A 243 -7.79 9.41 4.22
C LEU A 243 -7.74 8.47 3.01
N CYS A 244 -7.22 7.26 3.23
CA CYS A 244 -6.75 6.34 2.18
C CYS A 244 -7.70 5.17 1.87
N ASN A 245 -8.74 4.97 2.67
CA ASN A 245 -9.72 3.86 2.52
C ASN A 245 -11.13 4.32 2.15
N LEU A 246 -11.32 5.57 1.73
CA LEU A 246 -12.55 5.94 1.02
C LEU A 246 -12.66 5.19 -0.31
N LYS A 247 -13.89 4.91 -0.73
CA LYS A 247 -14.14 4.41 -2.08
C LYS A 247 -13.67 5.45 -3.11
N PRO A 248 -12.79 5.10 -4.07
CA PRO A 248 -12.31 6.05 -5.07
C PRO A 248 -13.45 6.69 -5.87
N ALA A 249 -13.39 8.01 -6.03
CA ALA A 249 -14.47 8.82 -6.60
C ALA A 249 -13.97 9.60 -7.82
N LYS A 250 -14.79 9.68 -8.87
CA LYS A 250 -14.46 10.50 -10.05
C LYS A 250 -14.89 11.94 -9.83
N MET A 251 -13.92 12.85 -9.88
CA MET A 251 -14.11 14.29 -9.84
C MET A 251 -13.76 14.85 -11.21
N ARG A 252 -14.76 15.35 -11.94
CA ARG A 252 -14.59 15.98 -13.28
C ARG A 252 -13.81 15.12 -14.31
N GLY A 253 -13.86 13.81 -14.17
CA GLY A 253 -13.24 12.84 -15.07
C GLY A 253 -12.06 12.09 -14.46
N VAL A 254 -11.26 12.78 -13.63
CA VAL A 254 -10.12 12.22 -12.89
C VAL A 254 -10.62 11.40 -11.69
N LEU A 255 -9.95 10.27 -11.39
CA LEU A 255 -10.25 9.43 -10.24
C LEU A 255 -9.39 9.86 -9.05
N SER A 256 -10.01 10.26 -7.94
CA SER A 256 -9.32 10.49 -6.66
C SER A 256 -9.31 9.19 -5.85
N GLU A 257 -8.13 8.70 -5.48
CA GLU A 257 -7.93 7.48 -4.68
C GLU A 257 -7.74 7.75 -3.17
N ALA A 258 -7.70 9.01 -2.74
CA ALA A 258 -7.64 9.44 -1.35
C ALA A 258 -8.24 10.86 -1.19
N MET A 259 -8.22 11.39 0.03
CA MET A 259 -8.67 12.75 0.36
C MET A 259 -7.68 13.42 1.32
N VAL A 260 -7.24 14.65 1.02
CA VAL A 260 -6.32 15.43 1.87
C VAL A 260 -7.08 16.00 3.06
N MET A 261 -6.62 15.70 4.27
CA MET A 261 -7.27 16.15 5.50
C MET A 261 -6.90 17.60 5.83
N CYS A 262 -7.91 18.43 6.03
CA CYS A 262 -7.74 19.86 6.23
C CYS A 262 -8.55 20.37 7.45
N ALA A 263 -7.97 21.29 8.21
CA ALA A 263 -8.70 22.12 9.16
C ALA A 263 -9.46 23.20 8.38
N SER A 264 -10.76 23.41 8.67
CA SER A 264 -11.62 24.29 7.87
C SER A 264 -12.60 25.13 8.68
N THR A 265 -12.76 26.39 8.26
CA THR A 265 -13.85 27.29 8.65
C THR A 265 -14.70 27.66 7.43
N SER A 266 -15.65 28.59 7.58
CA SER A 266 -16.36 29.22 6.47
C SER A 266 -15.47 30.07 5.54
N GLU A 267 -14.30 30.49 6.01
CA GLU A 267 -13.46 31.51 5.36
C GLU A 267 -12.06 30.98 4.99
N LYS A 268 -11.49 30.07 5.78
CA LYS A 268 -10.12 29.57 5.64
C LYS A 268 -10.07 28.04 5.65
N VAL A 269 -9.16 27.48 4.86
CA VAL A 269 -8.83 26.05 4.86
C VAL A 269 -7.31 25.90 4.99
N GLU A 270 -6.86 25.05 5.91
CA GLU A 270 -5.45 24.75 6.15
C GLU A 270 -5.22 23.24 6.05
N ILE A 271 -4.23 22.82 5.27
CA ILE A 271 -3.85 21.40 5.17
C ILE A 271 -3.17 20.98 6.48
N LEU A 272 -3.59 19.85 7.05
CA LEU A 272 -2.96 19.30 8.25
C LEU A 272 -1.49 18.92 8.00
N ILE A 273 -0.63 19.36 8.92
CA ILE A 273 0.82 19.21 8.88
C ILE A 273 1.19 18.03 9.77
N PRO A 274 1.75 16.93 9.22
CA PRO A 274 2.32 15.85 10.03
C PRO A 274 3.64 16.30 10.69
N PRO A 275 4.10 15.64 11.77
CA PRO A 275 5.37 15.96 12.41
C PRO A 275 6.55 15.76 11.45
N SER A 276 7.63 16.51 11.64
CA SER A 276 8.79 16.53 10.72
C SER A 276 9.53 15.19 10.56
N ALA A 277 9.39 14.28 11.53
CA ALA A 277 9.93 12.92 11.47
C ALA A 277 9.04 11.93 10.67
N ALA A 278 7.88 12.39 10.17
CA ALA A 278 6.96 11.55 9.41
C ALA A 278 7.48 11.22 8.01
N VAL A 279 7.18 10.01 7.55
CA VAL A 279 7.51 9.50 6.21
C VAL A 279 6.24 9.01 5.50
N PRO A 280 6.22 8.98 4.15
CA PRO A 280 5.11 8.40 3.40
C PRO A 280 4.76 6.98 3.88
N GLY A 281 3.49 6.75 4.16
CA GLY A 281 2.96 5.48 4.65
C GLY A 281 2.82 5.36 6.16
N ASP A 282 3.37 6.30 6.95
CA ASP A 282 3.15 6.34 8.40
C ASP A 282 1.65 6.39 8.72
N ARG A 283 1.19 5.47 9.57
CA ARG A 283 -0.21 5.42 10.02
C ARG A 283 -0.44 6.43 11.14
N VAL A 284 -1.50 7.21 11.00
CA VAL A 284 -2.04 8.06 12.06
C VAL A 284 -2.99 7.23 12.92
N ILE A 285 -2.85 7.32 14.24
CA ILE A 285 -3.74 6.65 15.19
C ILE A 285 -4.31 7.65 16.20
N CYS A 286 -5.38 7.24 16.87
CA CYS A 286 -5.86 7.86 18.09
C CYS A 286 -5.68 6.81 19.21
N GLU A 287 -4.86 7.09 20.22
CA GLU A 287 -4.39 6.06 21.17
C GLU A 287 -5.52 5.37 21.95
N GLU A 288 -6.63 6.05 22.19
CA GLU A 288 -7.81 5.49 22.87
C GLU A 288 -8.79 4.76 21.95
N PHE A 289 -8.61 4.83 20.63
CA PHE A 289 -9.46 4.19 19.62
C PHE A 289 -8.62 3.23 18.77
N LEU A 290 -8.18 2.15 19.41
CA LEU A 290 -7.38 1.11 18.78
C LEU A 290 -8.25 0.16 17.93
N GLY A 291 -7.80 -0.10 16.71
CA GLY A 291 -8.45 -1.03 15.78
C GLY A 291 -7.86 -0.96 14.38
N ASP A 292 -8.15 -1.95 13.55
CA ASP A 292 -7.73 -1.94 12.14
C ASP A 292 -8.72 -1.20 11.25
N PRO A 293 -8.26 -0.42 10.26
CA PRO A 293 -9.13 0.35 9.41
C PRO A 293 -9.87 -0.60 8.44
N ASP A 294 -11.04 -0.18 7.97
CA ASP A 294 -11.75 -0.96 6.96
C ASP A 294 -10.97 -0.92 5.63
N LYS A 295 -10.92 -2.04 4.89
CA LYS A 295 -10.19 -2.10 3.62
C LYS A 295 -10.72 -1.13 2.55
N GLU A 296 -12.04 -0.91 2.53
CA GLU A 296 -12.73 0.13 1.75
C GLU A 296 -14.00 0.50 2.53
N LEU A 297 -14.20 1.79 2.80
CA LEU A 297 -15.38 2.29 3.52
C LEU A 297 -16.62 2.19 2.62
N ASN A 298 -17.66 1.53 3.13
CA ASN A 298 -18.93 1.40 2.42
C ASN A 298 -19.71 2.73 2.44
N PRO A 299 -19.93 3.42 1.30
CA PRO A 299 -20.59 4.73 1.27
C PRO A 299 -22.02 4.73 1.80
N LYS A 300 -22.69 3.56 1.81
CA LYS A 300 -24.04 3.43 2.37
C LYS A 300 -24.09 3.53 3.89
N LYS A 301 -22.97 3.21 4.56
CA LYS A 301 -22.85 3.29 6.03
C LYS A 301 -22.47 4.67 6.53
N LYS A 302 -21.98 5.55 5.65
CA LYS A 302 -21.61 6.93 5.98
C LYS A 302 -20.72 7.05 7.23
N ILE A 303 -19.71 6.17 7.32
CA ILE A 303 -18.85 6.07 8.52
C ILE A 303 -18.05 7.35 8.72
N PHE A 304 -17.47 7.90 7.65
CA PHE A 304 -16.74 9.17 7.72
C PHE A 304 -17.65 10.32 8.18
N GLU A 305 -18.88 10.40 7.67
CA GLU A 305 -19.84 11.45 8.04
C GLU A 305 -20.37 11.32 9.47
N GLN A 306 -20.30 10.13 10.07
CA GLN A 306 -20.56 9.92 11.51
C GLN A 306 -19.36 10.30 12.40
N VAL A 307 -18.13 10.18 11.88
CA VAL A 307 -16.88 10.41 12.62
C VAL A 307 -16.40 11.87 12.50
N ALA A 308 -16.60 12.50 11.34
CA ALA A 308 -16.16 13.86 11.02
C ALA A 308 -16.72 15.00 11.91
N PRO A 309 -17.91 14.92 12.53
CA PRO A 309 -18.36 15.93 13.50
C PRO A 309 -17.46 16.03 14.74
N ASP A 310 -16.79 14.94 15.10
CA ASP A 310 -15.91 14.83 16.27
C ASP A 310 -14.41 15.01 15.92
N LEU A 311 -14.07 15.13 14.63
CA LEU A 311 -12.72 15.44 14.15
C LEU A 311 -12.50 16.96 14.15
N LYS A 312 -11.65 17.45 15.06
CA LYS A 312 -11.42 18.90 15.26
C LYS A 312 -9.98 19.20 15.65
N THR A 313 -9.51 20.42 15.39
CA THR A 313 -8.30 20.92 16.05
C THR A 313 -8.58 21.33 17.49
N ASP A 314 -7.58 21.30 18.37
CA ASP A 314 -7.67 21.83 19.74
C ASP A 314 -7.12 23.26 19.85
N GLU A 315 -6.99 23.76 21.08
CA GLU A 315 -6.42 25.08 21.41
C GLU A 315 -4.92 25.21 21.05
N GLU A 316 -4.19 24.09 20.98
CA GLU A 316 -2.79 24.04 20.54
C GLU A 316 -2.67 23.79 19.02
N LYS A 317 -3.78 23.82 18.28
CA LYS A 317 -3.91 23.52 16.84
C LYS A 317 -3.67 22.04 16.49
N ARG A 318 -3.56 21.14 17.47
CA ARG A 318 -3.34 19.71 17.24
C ARG A 318 -4.63 19.07 16.73
N ALA A 319 -4.51 18.14 15.80
CA ALA A 319 -5.65 17.38 15.29
C ALA A 319 -6.14 16.37 16.34
N THR A 320 -7.45 16.31 16.57
CA THR A 320 -8.08 15.46 17.59
C THR A 320 -9.32 14.75 17.07
N TYR A 321 -9.67 13.64 17.71
CA TYR A 321 -10.97 12.98 17.63
C TYR A 321 -11.56 12.89 19.03
N LYS A 322 -12.76 13.47 19.27
CA LYS A 322 -13.40 13.51 20.61
C LYS A 322 -12.48 14.07 21.71
N GLY A 323 -11.63 15.04 21.36
CA GLY A 323 -10.64 15.64 22.27
C GLY A 323 -9.41 14.77 22.56
N LYS A 324 -9.25 13.64 21.86
CA LYS A 324 -8.07 12.76 21.96
C LYS A 324 -7.16 12.98 20.76
N LEU A 325 -5.85 13.03 20.99
CA LEU A 325 -4.88 13.44 19.96
C LEU A 325 -4.78 12.43 18.82
N LEU A 326 -4.69 12.93 17.60
CA LEU A 326 -4.26 12.18 16.42
C LEU A 326 -2.74 12.28 16.31
N VAL A 327 -2.08 11.13 16.48
CA VAL A 327 -0.62 11.03 16.61
C VAL A 327 -0.06 10.02 15.62
N ILE A 328 1.21 10.21 15.28
CA ILE A 328 2.00 9.19 14.61
C ILE A 328 2.89 8.52 15.66
N PRO A 329 2.79 7.19 15.88
CA PRO A 329 3.52 6.49 16.93
C PRO A 329 5.03 6.78 16.89
N GLY A 330 5.57 7.25 18.02
CA GLY A 330 6.99 7.58 18.16
C GLY A 330 7.49 8.81 17.38
N LYS A 331 6.61 9.54 16.68
CA LYS A 331 6.99 10.69 15.82
C LYS A 331 6.29 12.00 16.18
N GLY A 332 5.11 11.95 16.82
CA GLY A 332 4.45 13.11 17.42
C GLY A 332 3.10 13.48 16.80
N ASN A 333 2.69 14.73 17.04
CA ASN A 333 1.33 15.21 16.80
C ASN A 333 1.16 15.79 15.39
N ILE A 334 -0.06 15.67 14.85
CA ILE A 334 -0.48 16.38 13.63
C ILE A 334 -1.06 17.74 14.03
N VAL A 335 -0.75 18.80 13.29
CA VAL A 335 -1.17 20.18 13.62
C VAL A 335 -1.74 20.92 12.41
N ALA A 336 -2.64 21.88 12.66
CA ALA A 336 -2.96 22.95 11.73
C ALA A 336 -1.96 24.11 11.88
N GLU A 337 -1.95 25.03 10.91
CA GLU A 337 -0.99 26.13 10.85
C GLU A 337 -1.37 27.23 11.86
N SER A 338 -2.64 27.66 11.84
CA SER A 338 -3.21 28.66 12.75
C SER A 338 -4.61 28.35 13.28
N LEU A 339 -5.37 27.45 12.65
CA LEU A 339 -6.78 27.20 13.02
C LEU A 339 -6.96 26.34 14.29
N ILE A 340 -7.49 26.94 15.35
CA ILE A 340 -7.85 26.28 16.63
C ILE A 340 -9.34 25.98 16.73
N ASN A 341 -9.71 24.89 17.41
CA ASN A 341 -11.11 24.50 17.68
C ASN A 341 -12.02 24.41 16.43
N VAL A 342 -11.44 24.18 15.23
CA VAL A 342 -12.18 24.09 13.96
C VAL A 342 -12.41 22.65 13.53
N GLN A 343 -13.34 22.42 12.59
CA GLN A 343 -13.63 21.08 12.08
C GLN A 343 -12.58 20.63 11.06
N ILE A 344 -12.14 19.38 11.20
CA ILE A 344 -11.28 18.69 10.23
C ILE A 344 -12.18 17.95 9.22
N LYS A 345 -11.88 18.10 7.92
CA LYS A 345 -12.61 17.50 6.80
C LYS A 345 -11.66 16.95 5.74
#